data_AF-A0A524NEQ4-F1
#
_entry.id   AF-A0A524NEQ4-F1
#
_cell.length_a   1.000
_cell.length_b   1.000
_cell.length_c   1.000
_cell.angle_alpha   90.00
_cell.angle_beta   90.00
_cell.angle_gamma   90.00
#
_symmetry.space_group_name_H-M   'P 1'
#
loop_
_entity.id
_entity.type
_entity.pdbx_description
1 polymer ?
#
loop_
_entity_poly.entity_id
_entity_poly.type
_entity_poly.pdbx_seq_one_letter_code
_entity_poly.pdbx_strand_id
1 'polypeptide(L)' 'MDREEFKAQFGKFPEDAFPDAIDKLQRNGLIKVEDGKIELTEKGDPWRFNIAWEFFK' A
#
# COMPACT_ATOMS: atom_id res chain seq x y z
N MET A 1 -3.01 -10.19 -3.24
CA MET A 1 -3.57 -10.10 -1.87
C MET A 1 -4.39 -8.84 -1.80
N ASP A 2 -5.69 -8.97 -1.59
CA ASP A 2 -6.54 -7.83 -1.25
C ASP A 2 -6.49 -7.53 0.26
N ARG A 3 -7.11 -6.43 0.67
CA ARG A 3 -7.07 -5.93 2.06
C ARG A 3 -7.66 -6.92 3.07
N GLU A 4 -8.74 -7.61 2.72
CA GLU A 4 -9.40 -8.57 3.60
C GLU A 4 -8.57 -9.85 3.72
N GLU A 5 -7.96 -10.33 2.62
CA GLU A 5 -7.02 -11.46 2.64
C GLU A 5 -5.81 -11.16 3.54
N PHE A 6 -5.24 -9.95 3.45
CA PHE A 6 -4.14 -9.53 4.31
C PHE A 6 -4.56 -9.54 5.79
N LYS A 7 -5.72 -8.97 6.13
CA LYS A 7 -6.21 -8.96 7.51
C LYS A 7 -6.49 -10.35 8.04
N ALA A 8 -7.07 -11.24 7.23
CA ALA A 8 -7.32 -12.62 7.62
C ALA A 8 -6.01 -13.35 7.96
N GLN A 9 -4.93 -13.06 7.23
CA GLN A 9 -3.63 -13.70 7.43
C GLN A 9 -2.80 -13.08 8.57
N PHE A 10 -2.85 -11.75 8.75
CA PHE A 10 -1.95 -11.01 9.64
C PHE A 10 -2.63 -10.32 10.83
N GLY A 11 -3.96 -10.39 10.93
CA GLY A 11 -4.74 -9.87 12.06
C GLY A 11 -4.95 -8.36 12.10
N LYS A 12 -4.43 -7.61 11.13
CA LYS A 12 -4.55 -6.15 10.99
C LYS A 12 -4.58 -5.74 9.52
N PHE A 13 -5.07 -4.54 9.20
CA PHE A 13 -5.06 -4.07 7.83
C PHE A 13 -3.65 -3.65 7.39
N PRO A 14 -3.36 -3.64 6.07
CA PRO A 14 -2.07 -3.16 5.55
C PRO A 14 -1.74 -1.73 6.02
N GLU A 15 -2.77 -0.90 6.16
CA GLU A 15 -2.72 0.50 6.58
C GLU A 15 -2.27 0.65 8.04
N ASP A 16 -2.71 -0.27 8.90
CA ASP A 16 -2.31 -0.34 10.31
C ASP A 16 -0.93 -0.98 10.46
N ALA A 17 -0.56 -1.90 9.56
CA ALA A 17 0.71 -2.61 9.59
C ALA A 17 1.88 -1.76 9.09
N PHE A 18 1.63 -0.93 8.08
CA PHE A 18 2.64 -0.10 7.40
C PHE A 18 2.19 1.36 7.25
N PRO A 19 1.82 2.04 8.35
CA PRO A 19 1.24 3.38 8.29
C PRO A 19 2.17 4.40 7.61
N ASP A 20 3.47 4.35 7.92
CA ASP A 20 4.46 5.28 7.36
C ASP A 20 4.68 5.09 5.86
N ALA A 21 4.71 3.82 5.40
CA ALA A 21 4.86 3.52 3.98
C ALA A 21 3.64 3.98 3.19
N ILE A 22 2.43 3.68 3.69
CA ILE A 22 1.17 4.07 3.05
C ILE A 22 1.06 5.60 2.98
N ASP A 23 1.27 6.31 4.10
CA ASP A 23 1.19 7.79 4.14
C ASP A 23 2.20 8.42 3.18
N LYS A 24 3.46 7.94 3.17
CA LYS A 24 4.49 8.45 2.27
C LYS A 24 4.13 8.22 0.79
N LEU A 25 3.68 7.02 0.44
CA LEU A 25 3.34 6.67 -0.94
C LEU A 25 2.10 7.44 -1.42
N GLN A 26 1.12 7.64 -0.54
CA GLN A 26 -0.10 8.39 -0.82
C GLN A 26 0.18 9.89 -0.98
N ARG A 27 0.98 10.49 -0.09
CA ARG A 27 1.42 11.90 -0.22
C ARG A 27 2.19 12.17 -1.50
N ASN A 28 2.96 11.19 -1.97
CA ASN A 28 3.67 11.30 -3.24
C ASN A 28 2.77 11.06 -4.47
N GLY A 29 1.51 10.68 -4.26
CA GLY A 29 0.55 10.34 -5.32
C GLY A 29 0.96 9.11 -6.10
N LEU A 30 1.65 8.16 -5.45
CA LEU A 30 2.09 6.91 -6.09
C LEU A 30 1.04 5.80 -5.90
N ILE A 31 0.38 5.78 -4.76
CA ILE A 31 -0.75 4.90 -4.47
C ILE A 31 -2.00 5.72 -4.19
N LYS A 32 -3.16 5.10 -4.36
CA LYS A 32 -4.44 5.59 -3.85
C LYS A 32 -5.05 4.56 -2.92
N VAL A 33 -5.73 5.05 -1.90
CA VAL A 33 -6.49 4.22 -0.95
C VAL A 33 -7.95 4.61 -1.08
N GLU A 34 -8.74 3.75 -1.72
CA GLU A 34 -10.17 3.97 -1.99
C GLU A 34 -10.93 2.66 -1.76
N ASP A 35 -12.12 2.72 -1.16
CA ASP A 35 -12.98 1.54 -0.91
C ASP A 35 -12.27 0.36 -0.22
N GLY A 36 -11.32 0.65 0.66
CA GLY A 36 -10.52 -0.39 1.32
C GLY A 36 -9.60 -1.14 0.35
N LYS A 37 -9.19 -0.53 -0.76
CA LYS A 37 -8.20 -1.06 -1.69
C LYS A 37 -7.04 -0.10 -1.80
N ILE A 38 -5.84 -0.66 -1.84
CA ILE A 38 -4.61 0.05 -2.13
C ILE A 38 -4.25 -0.26 -3.57
N GLU A 39 -4.25 0.76 -4.42
CA GLU A 39 -3.99 0.61 -5.85
C GLU A 39 -2.84 1.53 -6.28
N LEU A 40 -2.06 1.09 -7.27
CA LEU A 40 -1.08 1.95 -7.92
C LEU A 40 -1.81 3.01 -8.76
N THR A 41 -1.33 4.24 -8.70
CA THR A 41 -1.72 5.27 -9.67
C THR A 41 -0.93 5.12 -10.97
N GLU A 42 -1.34 5.81 -12.03
CA GLU A 42 -0.54 5.89 -13.28
C GLU A 42 0.88 6.43 -13.02
N LYS A 43 1.02 7.35 -12.07
CA LYS A 43 2.33 7.89 -11.63
C LYS A 43 3.15 6.85 -10.86
N GLY A 44 2.48 5.97 -10.12
CA GLY A 44 3.11 4.94 -9.29
C GLY A 44 3.53 3.69 -10.06
N ASP A 45 2.84 3.33 -11.14
CA ASP A 45 3.10 2.09 -11.89
C ASP A 45 4.57 1.93 -12.36
N PRO A 46 5.24 2.97 -12.91
CA PRO A 46 6.66 2.87 -13.27
C PRO A 46 7.59 2.60 -12.07
N TRP A 47 7.15 2.96 -10.87
CA TRP A 47 7.91 2.83 -9.62
C TRP A 47 7.47 1.63 -8.77
N ARG A 48 6.67 0.71 -9.32
CA ARG A 48 6.11 -0.45 -8.59
C ARG A 48 7.14 -1.25 -7.78
N PHE A 49 8.37 -1.37 -8.28
CA PHE A 49 9.45 -2.06 -7.56
C PHE A 49 9.95 -1.27 -6.34
N ASN A 50 10.14 0.04 -6.48
CA ASN A 50 10.49 0.92 -5.36
C ASN A 50 9.36 0.97 -4.31
N ILE A 51 8.11 0.96 -4.78
CA ILE A 51 6.92 0.93 -3.91
C ILE A 51 6.88 -0.36 -3.11
N ALA A 52 7.06 -1.51 -3.76
CA ALA A 52 7.12 -2.80 -3.07
C ALA A 52 8.24 -2.83 -2.01
N TRP A 53 9.39 -2.21 -2.31
CA TRP A 53 10.54 -2.14 -1.41
C TRP A 53 10.25 -1.41 -0.09
N GLU A 54 9.30 -0.46 -0.06
CA GLU A 54 8.94 0.25 1.17
C GLU A 54 8.26 -0.66 2.21
N PHE A 55 7.75 -1.82 1.80
CA PHE A 55 7.10 -2.80 2.69
C PHE A 55 8.03 -3.93 3.16
N PHE A 56 9.27 -3.97 2.67
CA PHE A 56 10.29 -4.95 3.08
C PHE A 56 11.28 -4.42 4.13
N LYS A 57 11.15 -3.15 4.51
CA LYS A 57 11.96 -2.52 5.57
C LYS A 57 11.41 -2.88 6.96
#